data_AF-A0A6A2FAQ6-F1
#
_entry.id   AF-A0A6A2FAQ6-F1
#
_cell.length_a   1.000
_cell.length_b   1.000
_cell.length_c   1.000
_cell.angle_alpha   90.00
_cell.angle_beta   90.00
_cell.angle_gamma   90.00
#
_symmetry.space_group_name_H-M   'P 1'
#
loop_
_entity.id
_entity.type
_entity.pdbx_description
1 polymer ?
#
loop_
_entity_poly.entity_id
_entity_poly.type
_entity_poly.pdbx_seq_one_letter_code
_entity_poly.pdbx_strand_id
1 'polypeptide(L)'
;METLDQLLSKVSWDKTIEEQLDTLHLFDTITGEQIDELTSGKYVKSTEAGIVMQYLGFEKLKHKTDELLEFIQDMNWPAAGYVAHALIPAGEQIIPNIKNVFKNYGDDKIWVHWIIGQIIHQWEDRFIILSKEELLNILEEGDEEGASFEALMCLKRIVTKDEYFILANELLIKLKTYKHMEYEIQEIEEELKNY
;
A
#
# COMPACT_ATOMS: atom_id res chain seq x y z
N MET A 1 15.64 18.72 -24.54
CA MET A 1 15.25 18.10 -23.26
C MET A 1 15.35 16.61 -23.46
N GLU A 2 16.06 15.88 -22.59
CA GLU A 2 16.08 14.42 -22.67
C GLU A 2 14.67 13.87 -22.39
N THR A 3 14.31 12.77 -23.03
CA THR A 3 13.03 12.09 -22.76
C THR A 3 13.10 11.37 -21.41
N LEU A 4 11.94 11.03 -20.84
CA LEU A 4 11.91 10.27 -19.60
C LEU A 4 12.60 8.90 -19.75
N ASP A 5 12.38 8.19 -20.85
CA ASP A 5 13.05 6.91 -21.13
C ASP A 5 14.59 7.04 -21.18
N GLN A 6 15.12 8.16 -21.71
CA GLN A 6 16.56 8.43 -21.73
C GLN A 6 17.11 8.67 -20.32
N LEU A 7 16.36 9.37 -19.46
CA LEU A 7 16.73 9.59 -18.07
C LEU A 7 16.68 8.27 -17.28
N LEU A 8 15.60 7.50 -17.42
CA LEU A 8 15.41 6.22 -16.73
C LEU A 8 16.49 5.21 -17.10
N SER A 9 16.96 5.18 -18.36
CA SER A 9 18.05 4.28 -18.77
C SER A 9 19.39 4.49 -18.05
N LYS A 10 19.55 5.62 -17.33
CA LYS A 10 20.74 5.94 -16.53
C LYS A 10 20.63 5.38 -15.10
N VAL A 11 19.43 5.07 -14.64
CA VAL A 11 19.15 4.48 -13.32
C VAL A 11 19.47 2.99 -13.38
N SER A 12 20.12 2.48 -12.34
CA SER A 12 20.49 1.06 -12.24
C SER A 12 19.53 0.36 -11.29
N TRP A 13 18.82 -0.66 -11.78
CA TRP A 13 17.85 -1.44 -10.97
C TRP A 13 18.51 -2.28 -9.86
N ASP A 14 19.81 -2.55 -9.97
CA ASP A 14 20.59 -3.36 -9.04
C ASP A 14 21.29 -2.54 -7.93
N LYS A 15 21.05 -1.22 -7.90
CA LYS A 15 21.59 -0.31 -6.90
C LYS A 15 20.48 0.26 -6.01
N THR A 16 20.81 0.48 -4.74
CA THR A 16 19.97 1.24 -3.81
C THR A 16 19.88 2.71 -4.23
N ILE A 17 18.96 3.48 -3.63
CA ILE A 17 18.83 4.93 -3.86
C ILE A 17 20.14 5.63 -3.47
N GLU A 18 20.70 5.29 -2.32
CA GLU A 18 21.91 5.89 -1.77
C GLU A 18 23.14 5.67 -2.66
N GLU A 19 23.26 4.50 -3.28
CA GLU A 19 24.37 4.14 -4.16
C GLU A 19 24.35 4.85 -5.53
N GLN A 20 23.24 5.52 -5.88
CA GLN A 20 23.07 6.17 -7.18
C GLN A 20 22.49 7.59 -7.09
N LEU A 21 22.64 8.28 -5.97
CA LEU A 21 22.15 9.65 -5.77
C LEU A 21 22.58 10.62 -6.87
N ASP A 22 23.83 10.55 -7.34
CA ASP A 22 24.34 11.40 -8.43
C ASP A 22 23.50 11.25 -9.71
N THR A 23 23.04 10.03 -10.02
CA THR A 23 22.13 9.76 -11.13
C THR A 23 20.73 10.28 -10.83
N LEU A 24 20.23 10.07 -9.61
CA LEU A 24 18.88 10.44 -9.23
C LEU A 24 18.67 11.96 -9.17
N HIS A 25 19.73 12.74 -8.89
CA HIS A 25 19.70 14.20 -8.96
C HIS A 25 19.33 14.75 -10.35
N LEU A 26 19.43 13.94 -11.42
CA LEU A 26 18.92 14.32 -12.74
C LEU A 26 17.39 14.56 -12.73
N PHE A 27 16.67 13.93 -11.80
CA PHE A 27 15.22 14.02 -11.67
C PHE A 27 14.76 15.16 -10.75
N ASP A 28 15.66 15.89 -10.09
CA ASP A 28 15.29 17.07 -9.28
C ASP A 28 14.57 18.13 -10.13
N THR A 29 14.96 18.22 -11.40
CA THR A 29 14.40 19.13 -12.41
C THR A 29 13.34 18.47 -13.31
N ILE A 30 12.80 17.30 -12.93
CA ILE A 30 11.75 16.62 -13.69
C ILE A 30 10.54 17.55 -13.90
N THR A 31 10.02 17.58 -15.13
CA THR A 31 8.89 18.44 -15.50
C THR A 31 7.55 17.81 -15.11
N GLY A 32 6.47 18.60 -15.10
CA GLY A 32 5.12 18.08 -14.87
C GLY A 32 4.71 17.02 -15.90
N GLU A 33 5.03 17.23 -17.19
CA GLU A 33 4.77 16.26 -18.26
C GLU A 33 5.53 14.94 -18.03
N GLN A 34 6.78 15.02 -17.56
CA GLN A 34 7.56 13.83 -17.22
C GLN A 34 7.02 13.14 -15.96
N ILE A 35 6.48 13.87 -14.98
CA ILE A 35 5.78 13.28 -13.83
C ILE A 35 4.51 12.56 -14.32
N ASP A 36 3.71 13.21 -15.17
CA ASP A 36 2.50 12.61 -15.77
C ASP A 36 2.84 11.31 -16.51
N GLU A 37 3.93 11.30 -17.27
CA GLU A 37 4.40 10.10 -17.97
C GLU A 37 4.91 9.04 -16.98
N LEU A 38 5.72 9.43 -15.99
CA LEU A 38 6.32 8.54 -14.99
C LEU A 38 5.28 7.79 -14.17
N THR A 39 4.21 8.47 -13.75
CA THR A 39 3.13 7.89 -12.95
C THR A 39 2.03 7.24 -13.80
N SER A 40 2.26 7.09 -15.11
CA SER A 40 1.31 6.38 -15.97
C SER A 40 1.51 4.86 -15.89
N GLY A 41 0.48 4.10 -16.29
CA GLY A 41 0.55 2.64 -16.40
C GLY A 41 1.62 2.11 -17.37
N LYS A 42 2.34 2.97 -18.11
CA LYS A 42 3.50 2.59 -18.94
C LYS A 42 4.61 1.96 -18.10
N TYR A 43 4.79 2.41 -16.86
CA TYR A 43 6.00 2.12 -16.07
C TYR A 43 5.81 1.16 -14.90
N VAL A 44 4.63 0.55 -14.74
CA VAL A 44 4.40 -0.44 -13.67
C VAL A 44 5.44 -1.59 -13.68
N LYS A 45 5.98 -1.92 -14.86
CA LYS A 45 7.00 -2.97 -15.04
C LYS A 45 8.45 -2.48 -15.03
N SER A 46 8.70 -1.21 -14.70
CA SER A 46 10.07 -0.67 -14.63
C SER A 46 10.50 -0.47 -13.18
N THR A 47 11.50 -1.25 -12.76
CA THR A 47 12.15 -1.06 -11.45
C THR A 47 12.77 0.33 -11.35
N GLU A 48 13.38 0.82 -12.42
CA GLU A 48 14.01 2.14 -12.50
C GLU A 48 13.01 3.27 -12.26
N ALA A 49 11.83 3.18 -12.88
CA ALA A 49 10.75 4.14 -12.64
C ALA A 49 10.26 4.08 -11.18
N GLY A 50 10.13 2.87 -10.62
CA GLY A 50 9.89 2.65 -9.19
C GLY A 50 10.89 3.41 -8.32
N ILE A 51 12.19 3.16 -8.52
CA ILE A 51 13.29 3.82 -7.79
C ILE A 51 13.18 5.33 -7.87
N VAL A 52 12.92 5.88 -9.06
CA VAL A 52 12.75 7.32 -9.24
C VAL A 52 11.52 7.84 -8.49
N MET A 53 10.39 7.14 -8.53
CA MET A 53 9.19 7.56 -7.78
C MET A 53 9.44 7.56 -6.27
N GLN A 54 10.12 6.55 -5.73
CA GLN A 54 10.53 6.53 -4.33
C GLN A 54 11.48 7.67 -3.98
N TYR A 55 12.46 7.94 -4.85
CA TYR A 55 13.41 9.04 -4.66
C TYR A 55 12.74 10.41 -4.65
N LEU A 56 11.84 10.67 -5.60
CA LEU A 56 11.08 11.93 -5.68
C LEU A 56 10.17 12.11 -4.46
N GLY A 57 9.66 11.00 -3.91
CA GLY A 57 8.86 10.95 -2.71
C GLY A 57 7.47 11.60 -2.87
N PHE A 58 6.66 11.49 -1.81
CA PHE A 58 5.28 11.94 -1.84
C PHE A 58 5.13 13.43 -2.20
N GLU A 59 5.94 14.33 -1.62
CA GLU A 59 5.72 15.78 -1.82
C GLU A 59 5.82 16.21 -3.28
N LYS A 60 6.71 15.59 -4.07
CA LYS A 60 6.83 15.87 -5.50
C LYS A 60 5.69 15.23 -6.30
N LEU A 61 5.18 14.09 -5.85
CA LEU A 61 4.22 13.27 -6.58
C LEU A 61 2.77 13.39 -6.08
N LYS A 62 2.49 14.18 -5.05
CA LYS A 62 1.17 14.22 -4.38
C LYS A 62 -0.03 14.49 -5.29
N HIS A 63 0.18 15.19 -6.39
CA HIS A 63 -0.86 15.45 -7.39
C HIS A 63 -1.21 14.22 -8.25
N LYS A 64 -0.51 13.11 -8.02
CA LYS A 64 -0.65 11.80 -8.69
C LYS A 64 -0.99 10.67 -7.72
N THR A 65 -1.57 11.00 -6.56
CA THR A 65 -1.83 10.02 -5.51
C THR A 65 -2.73 8.88 -6.00
N ASP A 66 -3.76 9.18 -6.80
CA ASP A 66 -4.66 8.14 -7.32
C ASP A 66 -3.92 7.21 -8.30
N GLU A 67 -3.16 7.78 -9.24
CA GLU A 67 -2.36 6.99 -10.18
C GLU A 67 -1.28 6.16 -9.46
N LEU A 68 -0.66 6.69 -8.40
CA LEU A 68 0.29 5.94 -7.59
C LEU A 68 -0.39 4.79 -6.83
N LEU A 69 -1.62 4.97 -6.34
CA LEU A 69 -2.36 3.88 -5.69
C LEU A 69 -2.69 2.76 -6.68
N GLU A 70 -2.89 3.05 -7.97
CA GLU A 70 -3.09 2.02 -9.00
C GLU A 70 -1.87 1.11 -9.15
N PHE A 71 -0.64 1.60 -8.92
CA PHE A 71 0.56 0.76 -8.94
C PHE A 71 0.55 -0.33 -7.85
N ILE A 72 -0.29 -0.17 -6.83
CA ILE A 72 -0.42 -1.10 -5.69
C ILE A 72 -1.47 -2.19 -5.97
N GLN A 73 -2.17 -2.15 -7.10
CA GLN A 73 -3.10 -3.21 -7.50
C GLN A 73 -2.43 -4.58 -7.58
N ASP A 74 -1.16 -4.63 -7.97
CA ASP A 74 -0.40 -5.86 -8.10
C ASP A 74 1.03 -5.67 -7.59
N MET A 75 1.30 -6.17 -6.39
CA MET A 75 2.62 -6.11 -5.79
C MET A 75 3.68 -6.96 -6.52
N ASN A 76 3.30 -7.76 -7.52
CA ASN A 76 4.27 -8.40 -8.42
C ASN A 76 4.82 -7.43 -9.48
N TRP A 77 4.23 -6.25 -9.65
CA TRP A 77 4.77 -5.23 -10.52
C TRP A 77 6.08 -4.67 -9.92
N PRO A 78 7.18 -4.69 -10.69
CA PRO A 78 8.49 -4.22 -10.21
C PRO A 78 8.49 -2.82 -9.57
N ALA A 79 7.61 -1.92 -10.02
CA ALA A 79 7.52 -0.57 -9.46
C ALA A 79 6.70 -0.48 -8.16
N ALA A 80 5.79 -1.43 -7.90
CA ALA A 80 4.76 -1.32 -6.85
C ALA A 80 5.36 -1.12 -5.45
N GLY A 81 6.37 -1.92 -5.09
CA GLY A 81 7.05 -1.80 -3.80
C GLY A 81 7.66 -0.42 -3.59
N TYR A 82 8.32 0.14 -4.59
CA TYR A 82 8.92 1.48 -4.51
C TYR A 82 7.85 2.58 -4.37
N VAL A 83 6.73 2.43 -5.08
CA VAL A 83 5.60 3.36 -4.98
C VAL A 83 4.95 3.30 -3.60
N ALA A 84 4.78 2.10 -3.02
CA ALA A 84 4.30 1.96 -1.64
C ALA A 84 5.21 2.73 -0.67
N HIS A 85 6.53 2.57 -0.79
CA HIS A 85 7.51 3.32 0.02
C HIS A 85 7.40 4.83 -0.17
N ALA A 86 7.11 5.30 -1.39
CA ALA A 86 6.90 6.72 -1.66
C ALA A 86 5.64 7.26 -0.97
N LEU A 87 4.60 6.44 -0.82
CA LEU A 87 3.29 6.81 -0.26
C LEU A 87 3.24 6.74 1.27
N ILE A 88 4.00 5.86 1.92
CA ILE A 88 3.98 5.67 3.40
C ILE A 88 4.14 7.01 4.16
N PRO A 89 5.12 7.89 3.84
CA PRO A 89 5.32 9.14 4.58
C PRO A 89 4.16 10.13 4.49
N ALA A 90 3.23 9.96 3.55
CA ALA A 90 2.12 10.86 3.36
C ALA A 90 1.11 10.83 4.53
N GLY A 91 1.01 9.69 5.23
CA GLY A 91 0.15 9.52 6.40
C GLY A 91 -1.29 9.97 6.13
N GLU A 92 -1.77 10.91 6.94
CA GLU A 92 -3.14 11.44 6.82
C GLU A 92 -3.50 12.03 5.45
N GLN A 93 -2.51 12.50 4.67
CA GLN A 93 -2.75 13.23 3.42
C GLN A 93 -3.39 12.35 2.33
N ILE A 94 -3.12 11.05 2.32
CA ILE A 94 -3.64 10.10 1.30
C ILE A 94 -4.86 9.31 1.77
N ILE A 95 -5.30 9.51 3.02
CA ILE A 95 -6.49 8.85 3.55
C ILE A 95 -7.72 9.09 2.66
N PRO A 96 -8.03 10.31 2.17
CA PRO A 96 -9.18 10.51 1.30
C PRO A 96 -9.12 9.67 0.02
N ASN A 97 -7.93 9.51 -0.58
CA ASN A 97 -7.72 8.71 -1.78
C ASN A 97 -7.89 7.21 -1.48
N ILE A 98 -7.33 6.72 -0.36
CA ILE A 98 -7.51 5.34 0.10
C ILE A 98 -8.99 5.03 0.37
N LYS A 99 -9.71 5.92 1.08
CA LYS A 99 -11.15 5.77 1.31
C LYS A 99 -11.93 5.71 -0.01
N ASN A 100 -11.52 6.49 -1.00
CA ASN A 100 -12.10 6.45 -2.33
C ASN A 100 -11.85 5.10 -3.04
N VAL A 101 -10.65 4.53 -2.90
CA VAL A 101 -10.35 3.18 -3.41
C VAL A 101 -11.24 2.14 -2.74
N PHE A 102 -11.26 2.10 -1.40
CA PHE A 102 -12.06 1.12 -0.65
C PHE A 102 -13.55 1.21 -0.96
N LYS A 103 -14.07 2.42 -1.20
CA LYS A 103 -15.48 2.63 -1.53
C LYS A 103 -15.84 2.19 -2.94
N ASN A 104 -15.02 2.54 -3.94
CA ASN A 104 -15.38 2.36 -5.35
C ASN A 104 -14.82 1.08 -5.97
N TYR A 105 -13.78 0.52 -5.36
CA TYR A 105 -13.05 -0.67 -5.81
C TYR A 105 -12.90 -1.68 -4.66
N GLY A 106 -13.77 -1.61 -3.65
CA GLY A 106 -13.74 -2.52 -2.50
C GLY A 106 -13.98 -4.00 -2.85
N ASP A 107 -14.52 -4.28 -4.04
CA ASP A 107 -14.65 -5.63 -4.59
C ASP A 107 -13.30 -6.21 -5.06
N ASP A 108 -12.31 -5.36 -5.35
CA ASP A 108 -10.93 -5.76 -5.64
C ASP A 108 -10.19 -6.01 -4.32
N LYS A 109 -10.51 -7.14 -3.70
CA LYS A 109 -10.00 -7.49 -2.36
C LYS A 109 -8.48 -7.62 -2.33
N ILE A 110 -7.85 -8.05 -3.42
CA ILE A 110 -6.39 -8.14 -3.48
C ILE A 110 -5.74 -6.75 -3.50
N TRP A 111 -6.32 -5.77 -4.19
CA TRP A 111 -5.82 -4.39 -4.13
C TRP A 111 -6.00 -3.77 -2.74
N VAL A 112 -7.15 -4.00 -2.11
CA VAL A 112 -7.41 -3.57 -0.73
C VAL A 112 -6.40 -4.20 0.24
N HIS A 113 -6.16 -5.51 0.11
CA HIS A 113 -5.15 -6.24 0.86
C HIS A 113 -3.77 -5.57 0.73
N TRP A 114 -3.33 -5.25 -0.49
CA TRP A 114 -2.05 -4.60 -0.71
C TRP A 114 -1.97 -3.18 -0.13
N ILE A 115 -3.03 -2.38 -0.25
CA ILE A 115 -3.03 -1.04 0.36
C ILE A 115 -2.90 -1.14 1.89
N ILE A 116 -3.63 -2.05 2.53
CA ILE A 116 -3.55 -2.19 3.99
C ILE A 116 -2.18 -2.72 4.40
N GLY A 117 -1.75 -3.84 3.81
CA GLY A 117 -0.49 -4.53 4.14
C GLY A 117 0.77 -3.71 3.85
N GLN A 118 0.79 -2.95 2.75
CA GLN A 118 2.00 -2.26 2.29
C GLN A 118 2.07 -0.79 2.73
N ILE A 119 0.93 -0.15 3.01
CA ILE A 119 0.88 1.27 3.35
C ILE A 119 0.36 1.46 4.78
N ILE A 120 -0.87 1.06 5.07
CA ILE A 120 -1.52 1.38 6.35
C ILE A 120 -0.80 0.68 7.52
N HIS A 121 -0.33 -0.54 7.32
CA HIS A 121 0.45 -1.29 8.31
C HIS A 121 1.72 -0.55 8.75
N GLN A 122 2.30 0.27 7.89
CA GLN A 122 3.53 1.01 8.14
C GLN A 122 3.28 2.36 8.82
N TRP A 123 2.02 2.76 8.99
CA TRP A 123 1.69 4.02 9.64
C TRP A 123 1.78 3.96 11.15
N GLU A 124 1.97 5.13 11.76
CA GLU A 124 1.75 5.33 13.19
C GLU A 124 0.26 5.14 13.55
N ASP A 125 0.00 4.65 14.77
CA ASP A 125 -1.35 4.33 15.26
C ASP A 125 -2.34 5.50 15.08
N ARG A 126 -1.88 6.74 15.23
CA ARG A 126 -2.72 7.94 15.06
C ARG A 126 -3.35 8.05 13.67
N PHE A 127 -2.69 7.57 12.62
CA PHE A 127 -3.24 7.60 11.26
C PHE A 127 -4.15 6.39 11.01
N ILE A 128 -3.84 5.24 11.61
CA ILE A 128 -4.72 4.06 11.56
C ILE A 128 -6.08 4.38 12.20
N ILE A 129 -6.08 5.13 13.31
CA ILE A 129 -7.32 5.61 13.97
C ILE A 129 -8.23 6.37 13.00
N LEU A 130 -7.67 7.16 12.07
CA LEU A 130 -8.45 7.95 11.11
C LEU A 130 -9.12 7.10 10.01
N SER A 131 -8.63 5.87 9.82
CA SER A 131 -9.17 4.86 8.91
C SER A 131 -9.92 3.73 9.62
N LYS A 132 -10.18 3.87 10.94
CA LYS A 132 -10.78 2.80 11.77
C LYS A 132 -12.12 2.32 11.20
N GLU A 133 -12.98 3.24 10.77
CA GLU A 133 -14.30 2.92 10.23
C GLU A 133 -14.20 2.07 8.97
N GLU A 134 -13.32 2.44 8.04
CA GLU A 134 -13.12 1.67 6.81
C GLU A 134 -12.52 0.29 7.07
N LEU A 135 -11.56 0.19 8.01
CA LEU A 135 -10.99 -1.09 8.41
C LEU A 135 -12.04 -2.02 9.05
N LEU A 136 -12.95 -1.47 9.86
CA LEU A 136 -14.07 -2.24 10.42
C LEU A 136 -15.03 -2.72 9.34
N ASN A 137 -15.34 -1.90 8.34
CA ASN A 137 -16.21 -2.32 7.23
C ASN A 137 -15.58 -3.46 6.42
N ILE A 138 -14.28 -3.38 6.11
CA ILE A 138 -13.54 -4.44 5.41
C ILE A 138 -13.53 -5.74 6.22
N LEU A 139 -13.31 -5.63 7.54
CA LEU A 139 -13.38 -6.76 8.47
C LEU A 139 -14.80 -7.37 8.54
N GLU A 140 -15.84 -6.53 8.52
CA GLU A 140 -17.23 -6.96 8.57
C GLU A 140 -17.62 -7.76 7.33
N GLU A 141 -17.17 -7.33 6.15
CA GLU A 141 -17.42 -8.05 4.90
C GLU A 141 -16.75 -9.43 4.90
N GLY A 142 -15.49 -9.49 5.33
CA GLY A 142 -14.65 -10.68 5.18
C GLY A 142 -14.32 -10.98 3.72
N ASP A 143 -13.28 -11.76 3.49
CA ASP A 143 -12.83 -12.13 2.14
C ASP A 143 -11.85 -13.31 2.18
N GLU A 144 -11.56 -13.87 1.00
CA GLU A 144 -10.59 -14.95 0.80
C GLU A 144 -9.24 -14.48 0.22
N GLU A 145 -9.06 -13.16 0.04
CA GLU A 145 -7.83 -12.54 -0.52
C GLU A 145 -6.95 -11.90 0.57
N GLY A 146 -7.36 -12.00 1.84
CA GLY A 146 -6.60 -11.54 3.01
C GLY A 146 -6.81 -10.08 3.41
N ALA A 147 -7.69 -9.31 2.78
CA ALA A 147 -7.90 -7.89 3.11
C ALA A 147 -8.44 -7.68 4.53
N SER A 148 -9.42 -8.49 4.92
CA SER A 148 -10.03 -8.49 6.25
C SER A 148 -9.07 -8.95 7.34
N PHE A 149 -8.13 -9.85 7.01
CA PHE A 149 -7.06 -10.24 7.91
C PHE A 149 -6.10 -9.06 8.17
N GLU A 150 -5.62 -8.39 7.12
CA GLU A 150 -4.77 -7.18 7.26
C GLU A 150 -5.50 -6.08 8.04
N ALA A 151 -6.81 -5.90 7.79
CA ALA A 151 -7.62 -4.95 8.53
C ALA A 151 -7.65 -5.27 10.05
N LEU A 152 -7.82 -6.55 10.41
CA LEU A 152 -7.78 -6.99 11.81
C LEU A 152 -6.42 -6.69 12.46
N MET A 153 -5.32 -6.95 11.74
CA MET A 153 -3.97 -6.72 12.25
C MET A 153 -3.68 -5.23 12.47
N CYS A 154 -4.19 -4.35 11.61
CA CYS A 154 -4.18 -2.91 11.84
C CYS A 154 -5.03 -2.52 13.07
N LEU A 155 -6.26 -3.03 13.15
CA LEU A 155 -7.19 -2.71 14.24
C LEU A 155 -6.66 -3.13 15.61
N LYS A 156 -6.01 -4.30 15.71
CA LYS A 156 -5.36 -4.81 16.93
C LYS A 156 -4.54 -3.74 17.65
N ARG A 157 -3.81 -2.92 16.89
CA ARG A 157 -2.90 -1.89 17.43
C ARG A 157 -3.63 -0.74 18.13
N ILE A 158 -4.88 -0.48 17.75
CA ILE A 158 -5.62 0.73 18.16
C ILE A 158 -6.88 0.44 18.99
N VAL A 159 -7.32 -0.81 19.03
CA VAL A 159 -8.50 -1.23 19.80
C VAL A 159 -8.12 -1.80 21.16
N THR A 160 -9.08 -1.85 22.07
CA THR A 160 -8.89 -2.52 23.36
C THR A 160 -8.75 -4.03 23.19
N LYS A 161 -8.18 -4.70 24.20
CA LYS A 161 -8.11 -6.17 24.21
C LYS A 161 -9.48 -6.80 24.00
N ASP A 162 -10.48 -6.41 24.77
CA ASP A 162 -11.84 -6.96 24.68
C ASP A 162 -12.46 -6.74 23.28
N GLU A 163 -12.26 -5.56 22.70
CA GLU A 163 -12.73 -5.24 21.34
C GLU A 163 -12.02 -6.12 20.30
N TYR A 164 -10.70 -6.28 20.37
CA TYR A 164 -9.96 -7.18 19.48
C TYR A 164 -10.46 -8.63 19.56
N PHE A 165 -10.70 -9.13 20.78
CA PHE A 165 -11.22 -10.49 20.96
C PHE A 165 -12.56 -10.70 20.26
N ILE A 166 -13.46 -9.71 20.32
CA ILE A 166 -14.75 -9.77 19.62
C ILE A 166 -14.53 -9.81 18.10
N LEU A 167 -13.78 -8.84 17.58
CA LEU A 167 -13.52 -8.68 16.14
C LEU A 167 -12.82 -9.92 15.54
N ALA A 168 -11.82 -10.45 16.22
CA ALA A 168 -11.07 -11.63 15.78
C ALA A 168 -11.95 -12.89 15.73
N ASN A 169 -12.80 -13.11 16.75
CA ASN A 169 -13.71 -14.25 16.76
C ASN A 169 -14.78 -14.14 15.66
N GLU A 170 -15.30 -12.95 15.41
CA GLU A 170 -16.25 -12.70 14.32
C GLU A 170 -15.62 -12.96 12.95
N LEU A 171 -14.38 -12.51 12.73
CA LEU A 171 -13.66 -12.78 11.49
C LEU A 171 -13.38 -14.28 11.33
N LEU A 172 -12.94 -14.98 12.37
CA LEU A 172 -12.67 -16.42 12.34
C LEU A 172 -13.88 -17.23 11.86
N ILE A 173 -15.09 -16.86 12.27
CA ILE A 173 -16.32 -17.53 11.82
C ILE A 173 -16.46 -17.45 10.29
N LYS A 174 -16.16 -16.27 9.71
CA LYS A 174 -16.23 -16.04 8.26
C LYS A 174 -15.10 -16.76 7.54
N LEU A 175 -13.86 -16.63 8.01
CA LEU A 175 -12.70 -17.22 7.34
C LEU A 175 -12.75 -18.74 7.28
N LYS A 176 -13.33 -19.39 8.30
CA LYS A 176 -13.54 -20.86 8.32
C LYS A 176 -14.47 -21.37 7.22
N THR A 177 -15.18 -20.48 6.52
CA THR A 177 -15.97 -20.85 5.33
C THR A 177 -15.13 -20.94 4.06
N TYR A 178 -13.94 -20.33 4.04
CA TYR A 178 -12.99 -20.36 2.93
C TYR A 178 -12.00 -21.50 3.10
N LYS A 179 -11.66 -22.18 1.99
CA LYS A 179 -10.81 -23.38 2.02
C LYS A 179 -9.31 -23.08 2.11
N HIS A 180 -8.91 -21.84 1.82
CA HIS A 180 -7.50 -21.49 1.62
C HIS A 180 -6.95 -20.51 2.66
N MET A 181 -7.75 -20.17 3.69
CA MET A 181 -7.37 -19.23 4.75
C MET A 181 -6.77 -19.92 5.98
N GLU A 182 -6.19 -21.12 5.83
CA GLU A 182 -5.69 -21.91 6.97
C GLU A 182 -4.58 -21.17 7.72
N TYR A 183 -3.74 -20.42 7.00
CA TYR A 183 -2.65 -19.67 7.57
C TYR A 183 -3.17 -18.52 8.45
N GLU A 184 -4.03 -17.67 7.91
CA GLU A 184 -4.62 -16.52 8.60
C GLU A 184 -5.47 -16.96 9.79
N ILE A 185 -6.23 -18.07 9.65
CA ILE A 185 -7.00 -18.67 10.75
C ILE A 185 -6.06 -19.09 11.89
N GLN A 186 -4.97 -19.79 11.57
CA GLN A 186 -3.99 -20.21 12.58
C GLN A 186 -3.34 -19.02 13.26
N GLU A 187 -2.95 -18.00 12.49
CA GLU A 187 -2.33 -16.79 13.03
C GLU A 187 -3.27 -16.05 14.00
N ILE A 188 -4.55 -15.87 13.65
CA ILE A 188 -5.53 -15.25 14.55
C ILE A 188 -5.74 -16.12 15.81
N GLU A 189 -5.84 -17.44 15.67
CA GLU A 189 -6.01 -18.35 16.80
C GLU A 189 -4.80 -18.39 17.75
N GLU A 190 -3.58 -18.21 17.22
CA GLU A 190 -2.37 -18.06 18.02
C GLU A 190 -2.32 -16.72 18.73
N GLU A 191 -2.68 -15.64 18.04
CA GLU A 191 -2.77 -14.30 18.61
C GLU A 191 -3.76 -14.26 19.78
N LEU A 192 -4.96 -14.84 19.62
CA LEU A 192 -5.97 -14.90 20.69
C LEU A 192 -5.51 -15.65 21.95
N LYS A 193 -4.52 -16.55 21.85
CA LYS A 193 -3.95 -17.25 23.02
C LYS A 193 -2.93 -16.38 23.76
N ASN A 194 -2.28 -15.45 23.06
CA ASN A 194 -1.11 -14.71 23.54
C ASN A 194 -1.41 -13.22 23.83
N TYR A 195 -2.48 -12.66 23.26
CA TYR A 195 -2.92 -11.28 23.42
C TYR A 195 -3.54 -11.03 24.79
#